data_AF-A0A815LGE8-F1
#
_entry.id   AF-A0A815LGE8-F1
#
_cell.length_a   1.000
_cell.length_b   1.000
_cell.length_c   1.000
_cell.angle_alpha   90.00
_cell.angle_beta   90.00
_cell.angle_gamma   90.00
#
_symmetry.space_group_name_H-M   'P 1'
#
loop_
_entity.id
_entity.type
_entity.pdbx_description
1 polymer ?
#
loop_
_entity_poly.entity_id
_entity_poly.type
_entity_poly.pdbx_seq_one_letter_code
_entity_poly.pdbx_strand_id
1 'polypeptide(L)'
;MQSTRIYDCATVLCFRFTFAVGTFIYRAPELHCKYPQYNGSVDLWSVGCIFGEMFLELNKTLFTGGEGDDNPFTIIREIFELIGTPTSPEDVEWLPDYWARVVRDRCSNQPSPSDW
;
A
#
# COMPACT_ATOMS: atom_id res chain seq x y z
N MET A 1 -7.40 31.78 27.91
CA MET A 1 -8.12 30.75 27.13
C MET A 1 -8.04 31.05 25.63
N GLN A 2 -6.89 30.86 24.95
CA GLN A 2 -6.80 30.79 23.47
C GLN A 2 -5.42 30.21 23.07
N SER A 3 -5.15 28.93 23.33
CA SER A 3 -3.94 28.28 22.80
C SER A 3 -4.20 26.80 22.52
N THR A 4 -5.00 26.53 21.48
CA THR A 4 -5.24 25.15 21.01
C THR A 4 -5.40 25.03 19.50
N ARG A 5 -5.41 26.13 18.72
CA ARG A 5 -5.63 26.06 17.26
C ARG A 5 -4.37 25.85 16.40
N ILE A 6 -3.17 25.97 16.98
CA ILE A 6 -1.92 25.87 16.20
C ILE A 6 -1.52 24.40 15.95
N TYR A 7 -1.79 23.51 16.91
CA TYR A 7 -1.47 22.08 16.76
C TYR A 7 -2.38 21.36 15.76
N ASP A 8 -3.62 21.82 15.57
CA ASP A 8 -4.56 21.24 14.61
C ASP A 8 -4.11 21.44 13.16
N CYS A 9 -3.75 22.68 12.79
CA CYS A 9 -3.26 22.94 11.44
C CYS A 9 -1.91 22.26 11.17
N ALA A 10 -0.99 22.25 12.15
CA ALA A 10 0.29 21.57 11.99
C ALA A 10 0.14 20.05 11.88
N THR A 11 -0.78 19.42 12.61
CA THR A 11 -1.04 17.97 12.50
C THR A 11 -1.71 17.63 11.17
N VAL A 12 -2.69 18.42 10.73
CA VAL A 12 -3.38 18.22 9.45
C VAL A 12 -2.46 18.50 8.24
N LEU A 13 -1.63 19.54 8.32
CA LEU A 13 -0.64 19.86 7.27
C LEU A 13 0.52 18.88 7.27
N CYS A 14 1.05 18.47 8.44
CA CYS A 14 2.11 17.48 8.53
C CYS A 14 1.62 16.11 8.00
N PHE A 15 0.40 15.69 8.37
CA PHE A 15 -0.23 14.49 7.83
C PHE A 15 -0.42 14.56 6.31
N ARG A 16 -0.74 15.74 5.76
CA ARG A 16 -0.83 15.94 4.31
C ARG A 16 0.52 16.03 3.59
N PHE A 17 1.55 16.59 4.23
CA PHE A 17 2.87 16.74 3.62
C PHE A 17 3.68 15.44 3.67
N THR A 18 3.56 14.60 4.71
CA THR A 18 4.29 13.32 4.76
C THR A 18 3.71 12.27 3.81
N PHE A 19 2.39 12.23 3.64
CA PHE A 19 1.73 11.30 2.72
C PHE A 19 1.84 11.67 1.25
N ALA A 20 2.40 12.85 0.92
CA ALA A 20 2.54 13.35 -0.45
C ALA A 20 4.00 13.37 -0.94
N VAL A 21 4.98 13.07 -0.07
CA VAL A 21 6.39 13.04 -0.45
C VAL A 21 6.75 11.64 -0.97
N GLY A 22 7.30 11.58 -2.18
CA GLY A 22 7.71 10.34 -2.87
C GLY A 22 6.79 9.95 -4.02
N THR A 23 7.35 9.35 -5.06
CA THR A 23 6.61 8.83 -6.23
C THR A 23 5.68 7.72 -5.78
N PHE A 24 4.38 7.88 -6.06
CA PHE A 24 3.27 7.05 -5.55
C PHE A 24 3.52 5.54 -5.65
N ILE A 25 4.15 5.09 -6.74
CA ILE A 25 4.41 3.69 -7.09
C ILE A 25 5.43 2.96 -6.21
N TYR A 26 6.26 3.68 -5.45
CA TYR A 26 7.26 3.06 -4.55
C TYR A 26 6.78 2.97 -3.11
N ARG A 27 5.55 3.41 -2.80
CA ARG A 27 5.05 3.40 -1.43
C ARG A 27 4.64 2.01 -1.00
N ALA A 28 4.87 1.72 0.27
CA ALA A 28 4.50 0.47 0.89
C ALA A 28 2.97 0.29 0.93
N PRO A 29 2.46 -0.95 0.86
CA PRO A 29 1.02 -1.23 0.84
C PRO A 29 0.29 -0.65 2.07
N GLU A 30 0.94 -0.62 3.23
CA GLU A 30 0.38 -0.04 4.46
C GLU A 30 0.13 1.47 4.37
N LEU A 31 0.94 2.19 3.57
CA LEU A 31 0.72 3.60 3.30
C LEU A 31 -0.51 3.75 2.39
N HIS A 32 -0.63 2.97 1.32
CA HIS A 32 -1.83 3.00 0.48
C HIS A 32 -3.10 2.62 1.23
N CYS A 33 -2.99 1.70 2.19
CA CYS A 33 -4.09 1.31 3.07
C CYS A 33 -4.41 2.34 4.15
N LYS A 34 -3.61 3.41 4.32
CA LYS A 34 -3.73 4.43 5.37
C LYS A 34 -3.67 3.83 6.79
N TYR A 35 -2.82 2.83 6.97
CA TYR A 35 -2.59 2.26 8.29
C TYR A 35 -1.93 3.31 9.22
N PRO A 36 -2.43 3.50 10.46
CA PRO A 36 -2.00 4.61 11.31
C PRO A 36 -0.58 4.46 11.87
N GLN A 37 -0.01 3.25 11.87
CA GLN A 37 1.31 2.96 12.46
C GLN A 37 2.25 2.43 11.38
N TYR A 38 3.09 3.28 10.81
CA TYR A 38 4.17 2.85 9.90
C TYR A 38 5.50 2.86 10.65
N ASN A 39 6.41 1.96 10.25
CA ASN A 39 7.76 1.86 10.78
C ASN A 39 8.77 2.12 9.65
N GLY A 40 10.07 2.16 9.95
CA GLY A 40 11.14 2.28 8.93
C GLY A 40 11.18 1.15 7.89
N SER A 41 10.34 0.12 8.03
CA SER A 41 10.11 -0.90 7.00
C SER A 41 9.54 -0.34 5.71
N VAL A 42 8.84 0.81 5.74
CA VAL A 42 8.31 1.46 4.53
C VAL A 42 9.42 1.89 3.56
N ASP A 43 10.59 2.26 4.10
CA ASP A 43 11.75 2.64 3.29
C ASP A 43 12.38 1.40 2.65
N LEU A 44 12.41 0.28 3.39
CA LEU A 44 12.90 -1.00 2.86
C LEU A 44 12.02 -1.54 1.72
N TRP A 45 10.70 -1.31 1.78
CA TRP A 45 9.81 -1.62 0.67
C TRP A 45 10.21 -0.85 -0.60
N SER A 46 10.44 0.45 -0.47
CA SER A 46 10.83 1.32 -1.58
C SER A 46 12.15 0.86 -2.21
N VAL A 47 13.14 0.54 -1.37
CA VAL A 47 14.43 -0.02 -1.82
C VAL A 47 14.24 -1.37 -2.53
N GLY A 48 13.37 -2.24 -2.00
CA GLY A 48 13.03 -3.51 -2.61
C GLY A 48 12.43 -3.36 -4.01
N CYS A 49 11.56 -2.36 -4.21
CA CYS A 49 11.00 -2.04 -5.52
C CYS A 49 12.10 -1.63 -6.52
N ILE A 50 13.00 -0.72 -6.12
CA ILE A 50 14.12 -0.24 -6.95
C ILE A 50 15.05 -1.41 -7.32
N PHE A 51 15.39 -2.26 -6.35
CA PHE A 51 16.21 -3.43 -6.60
C PHE A 51 15.50 -4.42 -7.51
N GLY A 52 14.20 -4.63 -7.33
CA GLY A 52 13.38 -5.46 -8.22
C GLY A 52 13.44 -4.97 -9.68
N GLU A 53 13.33 -3.66 -9.90
CA GLU A 53 13.46 -3.05 -11.23
C GLU A 53 14.85 -3.28 -11.83
N MET A 54 15.89 -3.12 -11.04
CA MET A 54 17.28 -3.32 -11.46
C MET A 54 17.57 -4.80 -11.80
N PHE A 55 17.18 -5.73 -10.93
CA PHE A 55 17.50 -7.16 -11.09
C PHE A 55 16.66 -7.83 -12.17
N LEU A 56 15.42 -7.40 -12.37
CA LEU A 56 14.56 -7.91 -13.43
C LEU A 56 14.82 -7.21 -14.78
N GLU A 57 15.82 -6.33 -14.85
CA GLU A 57 16.17 -5.49 -16.00
C GLU A 57 14.92 -4.82 -16.63
N LEU A 58 14.01 -4.36 -15.77
CA LEU A 58 12.77 -3.76 -16.20
C LEU A 58 13.07 -2.37 -16.77
N ASN A 59 12.82 -2.17 -18.07
CA ASN A 59 12.81 -0.83 -18.68
C ASN A 59 11.59 0.02 -18.28
N LYS A 60 10.84 -0.42 -17.26
CA LYS A 60 9.61 0.18 -16.75
C LYS A 60 9.54 0.00 -15.24
N THR A 61 8.68 0.77 -14.59
CA THR A 61 8.49 0.66 -13.15
C THR A 61 7.86 -0.68 -12.77
N LEU A 62 8.18 -1.19 -11.58
CA LEU A 62 7.69 -2.48 -11.08
C LEU A 62 6.17 -2.48 -10.93
N PHE A 63 5.64 -1.36 -10.44
CA PHE A 63 4.22 -1.07 -10.33
C PHE A 63 3.89 0.11 -11.24
N THR A 64 2.77 0.02 -11.95
CA THR A 64 2.36 1.07 -12.91
C THR A 64 1.38 2.04 -12.30
N GLY A 65 0.63 1.62 -11.27
CA GLY A 65 -0.39 2.46 -10.64
C GLY A 65 -1.63 2.71 -11.48
N GLY A 66 -1.70 2.15 -12.70
CA GLY A 66 -2.80 2.35 -13.64
C GLY A 66 -2.60 3.55 -14.57
N GLU A 67 -3.63 3.89 -15.35
CA GLU A 67 -3.62 4.96 -16.36
C GLU A 67 -3.64 6.37 -15.73
N GLY A 68 -2.62 6.72 -14.94
CA GLY A 68 -2.35 8.09 -14.50
C GLY A 68 -3.19 8.61 -13.32
N ASP A 69 -4.20 7.88 -12.86
CA ASP A 69 -4.85 8.14 -11.57
C ASP A 69 -4.06 7.43 -10.47
N ASP A 70 -3.53 8.19 -9.49
CA ASP A 70 -2.86 7.71 -8.27
C ASP A 70 -3.84 6.93 -7.37
N ASN A 71 -4.35 5.82 -7.90
CA ASN A 71 -5.39 5.03 -7.31
C ASN A 71 -4.77 3.95 -6.42
N PRO A 72 -4.95 4.03 -5.09
CA PRO A 72 -4.35 3.06 -4.16
C PRO A 72 -4.87 1.64 -4.42
N PHE A 73 -6.06 1.48 -5.00
CA PHE A 73 -6.59 0.16 -5.38
C PHE A 73 -5.75 -0.52 -6.43
N THR A 74 -5.26 0.23 -7.41
CA THR A 74 -4.51 -0.33 -8.52
C THR A 74 -3.16 -0.85 -8.05
N ILE A 75 -2.43 -0.04 -7.27
CA ILE A 75 -1.15 -0.47 -6.70
C ILE A 75 -1.30 -1.68 -5.79
N ILE A 76 -2.26 -1.63 -4.84
CA ILE A 76 -2.50 -2.78 -3.95
C ILE A 76 -2.87 -4.03 -4.73
N ARG A 77 -3.60 -3.90 -5.84
CA ARG A 77 -3.91 -5.03 -6.72
C ARG A 77 -2.65 -5.58 -7.39
N GLU A 78 -1.83 -4.73 -7.98
CA GLU A 78 -0.57 -5.14 -8.62
C GLU A 78 0.39 -5.81 -7.62
N ILE A 79 0.45 -5.32 -6.38
CA ILE A 79 1.21 -5.93 -5.29
C ILE A 79 0.73 -7.35 -5.00
N PHE A 80 -0.58 -7.55 -4.87
CA PHE A 80 -1.14 -8.89 -4.63
C PHE A 80 -1.01 -9.82 -5.84
N GLU A 81 -0.98 -9.29 -7.07
CA GLU A 81 -0.69 -10.09 -8.26
C GLU A 81 0.78 -10.54 -8.29
N LEU A 82 1.71 -9.72 -7.80
CA LEU A 82 3.13 -10.03 -7.76
C LEU A 82 3.52 -10.97 -6.60
N ILE A 83 3.05 -10.68 -5.39
CA ILE A 83 3.49 -11.35 -4.15
C ILE A 83 2.47 -12.44 -3.72
N GLY A 84 1.23 -12.36 -4.21
CA GLY A 84 0.12 -13.22 -3.82
C GLY A 84 -0.90 -12.50 -2.94
N THR A 85 -2.14 -13.01 -2.93
CA THR A 85 -3.18 -12.55 -2.01
C THR A 85 -2.95 -13.17 -0.62
N PRO A 86 -2.94 -12.38 0.46
CA PRO A 86 -2.86 -12.94 1.81
C PRO A 86 -4.11 -13.78 2.11
N THR A 87 -3.92 -15.07 2.40
CA THR A 87 -5.01 -16.04 2.62
C THR A 87 -5.30 -16.24 4.10
N SER A 88 -4.32 -16.01 4.98
CA SER A 88 -4.51 -16.19 6.41
C SER A 88 -5.23 -14.99 7.03
N PRO A 89 -6.17 -15.20 7.96
CA PRO A 89 -6.81 -14.11 8.69
C PRO A 89 -5.82 -13.24 9.47
N GLU A 90 -4.66 -13.78 9.88
CA GLU A 90 -3.60 -13.03 10.55
C GLU A 90 -2.88 -12.05 9.61
N ASP A 91 -2.75 -12.40 8.33
CA ASP A 91 -2.08 -11.58 7.31
C ASP A 91 -2.89 -10.33 6.94
N VAL A 92 -4.19 -10.33 7.24
CA VAL A 92 -5.12 -9.24 6.96
C VAL A 92 -5.56 -8.48 8.21
N GLU A 93 -5.11 -8.89 9.41
CA GLU A 93 -5.54 -8.29 10.69
C GLU A 93 -5.14 -6.82 10.79
N TRP A 94 -3.99 -6.45 10.24
CA TRP A 94 -3.50 -5.08 10.25
C TRP A 94 -4.20 -4.17 9.22
N LEU A 95 -4.95 -4.74 8.27
CA LEU A 95 -5.65 -3.95 7.25
C LEU A 95 -6.91 -3.29 7.83
N PRO A 96 -7.19 -2.02 7.50
CA PRO A 96 -8.49 -1.42 7.83
C PRO A 96 -9.64 -2.23 7.25
N ASP A 97 -10.80 -2.24 7.93
CA ASP A 97 -12.00 -3.04 7.57
C ASP A 97 -12.34 -3.01 6.08
N TYR A 98 -12.19 -1.84 5.47
CA TYR A 98 -12.46 -1.65 4.06
C TYR A 98 -11.52 -2.49 3.16
N TRP A 99 -10.22 -2.51 3.44
CA TRP A 99 -9.23 -3.31 2.71
C TRP A 99 -9.33 -4.79 3.05
N ALA A 100 -9.61 -5.13 4.31
CA ALA A 100 -9.85 -6.51 4.72
C ALA A 100 -11.03 -7.14 3.96
N ARG A 101 -12.10 -6.37 3.68
CA ARG A 101 -13.21 -6.82 2.82
C ARG A 101 -12.79 -7.04 1.37
N VAL A 102 -12.02 -6.12 0.80
CA VAL A 102 -11.52 -6.22 -0.59
C VAL A 102 -10.66 -7.48 -0.76
N VAL A 103 -9.77 -7.76 0.19
CA VAL A 103 -8.95 -8.98 0.17
C VAL A 103 -9.82 -10.23 0.33
N ARG A 104 -10.74 -10.24 1.30
CA ARG A 104 -11.62 -11.39 1.56
C ARG A 104 -12.51 -11.72 0.36
N ASP A 105 -13.09 -10.72 -0.30
CA ASP A 105 -13.91 -10.90 -1.49
C ASP A 105 -13.10 -11.50 -2.65
N ARG A 106 -11.82 -11.13 -2.78
CA ARG A 106 -10.91 -11.76 -3.75
C ARG A 106 -10.58 -13.19 -3.37
N CYS A 107 -10.26 -13.48 -2.10
CA CYS A 107 -10.01 -14.84 -1.63
C CYS A 107 -11.23 -15.75 -1.87
N SER A 108 -12.44 -15.26 -1.65
CA SER A 108 -13.68 -16.01 -1.89
C SER A 108 -13.91 -16.35 -3.37
N ASN A 109 -13.30 -15.58 -4.29
CA ASN A 109 -13.44 -15.77 -5.74
C ASN A 109 -12.21 -16.44 -6.40
N GLN A 110 -11.19 -16.86 -5.63
CA GLN A 110 -10.07 -17.63 -6.17
C GLN A 110 -10.41 -19.14 -6.17
N PRO A 111 -10.12 -19.88 -7.27
CA PRO A 111 -10.27 -21.33 -7.28
C PRO A 111 -9.34 -21.94 -6.22
N SER A 112 -9.89 -22.85 -5.40
CA SER A 112 -9.12 -23.46 -4.32
C SER A 112 -8.00 -24.34 -4.91
N PRO A 113 -6.86 -24.55 -4.20
CA PRO A 113 -5.83 -25.48 -4.65
C PRO A 113 -6.33 -26.93 -4.85
N SER A 114 -7.49 -27.28 -4.28
CA SER A 114 -8.19 -28.56 -4.48
C SER A 114 -9.05 -28.61 -5.76
N ASP A 115 -9.23 -27.50 -6.47
CA ASP A 115 -9.96 -27.43 -7.74
C ASP A 115 -9.06 -27.67 -8.99
N TRP A 116 -7.80 -28.05 -8.77
CA TRP A 116 -6.79 -28.40 -9.80
C TRP A 116 -6.48 -29.89 -9.76
#